data_AF-A0A1S9RRG3-F1
#
_entry.id   AF-A0A1S9RRG3-F1
#
_cell.length_a   1.000
_cell.length_b   1.000
_cell.length_c   1.000
_cell.angle_alpha   90.00
_cell.angle_beta   90.00
_cell.angle_gamma   90.00
#
_symmetry.space_group_name_H-M   'P 1'
#
loop_
_entity.id
_entity.type
_entity.pdbx_description
1 polymer ?
#
loop_
_entity_poly.entity_id
_entity_poly.type
_entity_poly.pdbx_seq_one_letter_code
_entity_poly.pdbx_strand_id
1 'polypeptide(L)'
;MTSQGPLTGWLLSATPQALKRATTHPFLAAAGSGTLSKETLSQWLSQDRLYAQSYIRFIGMLLAKLRIPAHAPSRDTPRNPTIEQKVIDVLIDALVNIRTELAFFESTAIEYGLDLTAISPDEYGPGFAQEGLLATSSGISTTGSGSCPGSTGANCDATGPSGSGSSSGSGSGSGAEARASDEHSTNPRDNLHSLCQSQGECQMQAGSEVCNPSTTHEAGNPAARTPDCEPCQPSRSASAAPVEQGPVYFAANRITRAYIDMFMSAGSPGVSAEEGIAVLWATEVCYLRAWRYAASYGKRKAQEGKRDVDADGGALREKFIPNWSSGEFEGFVNRIGDVLDLMVGKIKGVEETEMMRAKCLEWWKQVVWLEERFWPAMD
;
A
#
# COMPACT_ATOMS: atom_id res chain seq x y z
N MET A 1 0.00 -31.17 -17.82
CA MET A 1 1.13 -30.46 -17.21
C MET A 1 1.67 -29.52 -18.27
N THR A 2 1.73 -28.22 -17.99
CA THR A 2 2.33 -27.25 -18.90
C THR A 2 3.84 -27.52 -18.98
N SER A 3 4.48 -27.29 -20.13
CA SER A 3 5.89 -27.59 -20.36
C SER A 3 6.87 -26.71 -19.57
N GLN A 4 6.36 -25.70 -18.86
CA GLN A 4 7.14 -24.63 -18.24
C GLN A 4 7.38 -24.79 -16.73
N GLY A 5 6.96 -25.90 -16.12
CA GLY A 5 7.16 -26.16 -14.68
C GLY A 5 6.33 -25.26 -13.75
N PRO A 6 6.71 -25.17 -12.46
CA PRO A 6 6.05 -24.28 -11.48
C PRO A 6 5.99 -22.83 -11.98
N LEU A 7 4.92 -22.11 -11.66
CA LEU A 7 4.74 -20.71 -12.07
C LEU A 7 5.86 -19.86 -11.50
N THR A 8 6.17 -20.00 -10.21
CA THR A 8 7.20 -19.21 -9.52
C THR A 8 8.56 -19.33 -10.20
N GLY A 9 8.98 -20.57 -10.50
CA GLY A 9 10.23 -20.85 -11.22
C GLY A 9 10.27 -20.22 -12.61
N TRP A 10 9.14 -20.27 -13.33
CA TRP A 10 9.03 -19.62 -14.64
C TRP A 10 9.10 -18.09 -14.55
N LEU A 11 8.40 -17.46 -13.61
CA LEU A 11 8.43 -16.00 -13.41
C LEU A 11 9.86 -15.50 -13.13
N LEU A 12 10.59 -16.20 -12.27
CA LEU A 12 12.01 -15.89 -11.99
C LEU A 12 12.89 -15.96 -13.24
N SER A 13 12.60 -16.90 -14.14
CA SER A 13 13.34 -17.09 -15.39
C SER A 13 12.92 -16.13 -16.51
N ALA A 14 11.76 -15.48 -16.41
CA ALA A 14 11.19 -14.67 -17.47
C ALA A 14 11.90 -13.32 -17.65
N THR A 15 12.37 -12.71 -16.56
CA THR A 15 13.03 -11.38 -16.59
C THR A 15 14.32 -11.31 -15.76
N PRO A 16 15.32 -12.18 -16.02
CA PRO A 16 16.48 -12.34 -15.14
C PRO A 16 17.32 -11.07 -14.99
N GLN A 17 17.44 -10.27 -16.07
CA GLN A 17 18.21 -9.03 -16.04
C GLN A 17 17.51 -7.92 -15.26
N ALA A 18 16.19 -7.78 -15.44
CA ALA A 18 15.41 -6.80 -14.68
C ALA A 18 15.40 -7.15 -13.19
N LEU A 19 15.21 -8.44 -12.87
CA LEU A 19 15.27 -8.92 -11.49
C LEU A 19 16.65 -8.65 -10.87
N LYS A 20 17.74 -8.92 -11.61
CA LYS A 20 19.07 -8.61 -11.12
C LYS A 20 19.22 -7.12 -10.77
N ARG A 21 18.82 -6.21 -11.66
CA ARG A 21 18.91 -4.76 -11.39
C ARG A 21 18.07 -4.36 -10.18
N ALA A 22 16.87 -4.91 -10.05
CA ALA A 22 15.98 -4.68 -8.92
C ALA A 22 16.58 -5.15 -7.58
N THR A 23 17.36 -6.23 -7.56
CA THR A 23 17.84 -6.84 -6.32
C THR A 23 19.34 -6.66 -6.05
N THR A 24 20.07 -5.96 -6.92
CA THR A 24 21.51 -5.67 -6.74
C THR A 24 21.84 -4.19 -6.88
N HIS A 25 20.97 -3.34 -6.35
CA HIS A 25 21.10 -1.88 -6.42
C HIS A 25 22.33 -1.34 -5.64
N PRO A 26 22.96 -0.24 -6.08
CA PRO A 26 24.04 0.43 -5.33
C PRO A 26 23.70 0.75 -3.87
N PHE A 27 22.45 1.13 -3.60
CA PHE A 27 21.95 1.33 -2.23
C PHE A 27 22.17 0.10 -1.34
N LEU A 28 21.84 -1.09 -1.85
CA LEU A 28 22.01 -2.36 -1.12
C LEU A 28 23.48 -2.71 -0.91
N ALA A 29 24.34 -2.39 -1.88
CA ALA A 29 25.78 -2.56 -1.74
C ALA A 29 26.32 -1.64 -0.62
N ALA A 30 25.92 -0.36 -0.62
CA ALA A 30 26.30 0.63 0.40
C ALA A 30 25.78 0.24 1.81
N ALA A 31 24.55 -0.27 1.88
CA ALA A 31 23.96 -0.79 3.10
C ALA A 31 24.78 -1.97 3.66
N GLY A 32 25.14 -2.93 2.79
CA GLY A 32 25.96 -4.08 3.15
C GLY A 32 27.40 -3.73 3.56
N SER A 33 28.01 -2.70 2.96
CA SER A 33 29.36 -2.22 3.31
C SER A 33 29.40 -1.34 4.56
N GLY A 34 28.24 -0.86 5.03
CA GLY A 34 28.12 0.08 6.15
C GLY A 34 28.49 1.52 5.78
N THR A 35 28.38 1.87 4.50
CA THR A 35 28.71 3.21 3.99
C THR A 35 27.46 4.07 3.72
N LEU A 36 26.27 3.52 3.94
CA LEU A 36 25.01 4.27 3.81
C LEU A 36 24.82 5.21 5.01
N SER A 37 24.54 6.48 4.76
CA SER A 37 24.32 7.48 5.82
C SER A 37 22.96 7.29 6.52
N LYS A 38 22.84 7.79 7.75
CA LYS A 38 21.55 7.85 8.46
C LYS A 38 20.48 8.66 7.72
N GLU A 39 20.88 9.69 6.99
CA GLU A 39 19.97 10.54 6.23
C GLU A 39 19.32 9.76 5.08
N THR A 40 20.14 9.12 4.23
CA THR A 40 19.64 8.29 3.13
C THR A 40 18.85 7.09 3.65
N LEU A 41 19.28 6.49 4.77
CA LEU A 41 18.51 5.43 5.43
C LEU A 41 17.13 5.91 5.91
N SER A 42 17.06 7.09 6.54
CA SER A 42 15.81 7.67 7.03
C SER A 42 14.84 7.97 5.89
N GLN A 43 15.33 8.54 4.78
CA GLN A 43 14.53 8.83 3.58
C GLN A 43 13.95 7.56 2.96
N TRP A 44 14.72 6.48 2.88
CA TRP A 44 14.22 5.20 2.40
C TRP A 44 13.22 4.59 3.39
N LEU A 45 13.56 4.54 4.68
CA LEU A 45 12.74 3.89 5.71
C LEU A 45 11.39 4.59 5.91
N SER A 46 11.34 5.92 5.76
CA SER A 46 10.09 6.68 5.80
C SER A 46 9.13 6.25 4.67
N GLN A 47 9.65 6.01 3.48
CA GLN A 47 8.88 5.54 2.32
C GLN A 47 8.50 4.06 2.44
N ASP A 48 9.41 3.22 2.92
CA ASP A 48 9.17 1.79 3.20
C ASP A 48 8.08 1.59 4.26
N ARG A 49 7.99 2.50 5.24
CA ARG A 49 6.89 2.52 6.21
C ARG A 49 5.53 2.79 5.55
N LEU A 50 5.45 3.72 4.60
CA LEU A 50 4.20 4.01 3.87
C LEU A 50 3.79 2.83 2.97
N TYR A 51 4.77 2.19 2.32
CA TYR A 51 4.58 0.94 1.60
C TYR A 51 4.00 -0.15 2.52
N ALA A 52 4.62 -0.41 3.69
CA ALA A 52 4.18 -1.40 4.67
C ALA A 52 2.76 -1.13 5.21
N GLN A 53 2.38 0.13 5.41
CA GLN A 53 1.01 0.49 5.79
C GLN A 53 0.00 0.12 4.69
N SER A 54 0.34 0.32 3.42
CA SER A 54 -0.55 -0.03 2.30
C SER A 54 -0.64 -1.54 2.06
N TYR A 55 0.42 -2.27 2.36
CA TYR A 55 0.47 -3.72 2.32
C TYR A 55 -0.63 -4.35 3.20
N ILE A 56 -0.88 -3.81 4.40
CA ILE A 56 -1.98 -4.27 5.28
C ILE A 56 -3.34 -4.23 4.57
N ARG A 57 -3.62 -3.13 3.85
CA ARG A 57 -4.89 -2.96 3.11
C ARG A 57 -4.98 -3.96 1.97
N PHE A 58 -3.89 -4.14 1.23
CA PHE A 58 -3.79 -5.11 0.16
C PHE A 58 -4.09 -6.54 0.63
N ILE A 59 -3.44 -7.00 1.70
CA ILE A 59 -3.69 -8.33 2.25
C ILE A 59 -5.13 -8.47 2.74
N GLY A 60 -5.69 -7.43 3.36
CA GLY A 60 -7.11 -7.40 3.74
C GLY A 60 -8.05 -7.58 2.54
N MET A 61 -7.72 -6.98 1.40
CA MET A 61 -8.48 -7.16 0.16
C MET A 61 -8.34 -8.58 -0.41
N LEU A 62 -7.16 -9.21 -0.31
CA LEU A 62 -6.98 -10.61 -0.71
C LEU A 62 -7.77 -11.57 0.18
N LEU A 63 -7.74 -11.38 1.49
CA LEU A 63 -8.54 -12.16 2.43
C LEU A 63 -10.04 -12.08 2.12
N ALA A 64 -10.54 -10.90 1.73
CA ALA A 64 -11.93 -10.70 1.37
C ALA A 64 -12.37 -11.51 0.12
N LYS A 65 -11.43 -11.95 -0.73
CA LYS A 65 -11.72 -12.79 -1.90
C LYS A 65 -11.90 -14.27 -1.55
N LEU A 66 -11.41 -14.71 -0.39
CA LEU A 66 -11.34 -16.12 -0.03
C LEU A 66 -12.61 -16.58 0.69
N ARG A 67 -13.08 -17.79 0.33
CA ARG A 67 -14.22 -18.43 0.97
C ARG A 67 -13.76 -19.68 1.70
N ILE A 68 -14.00 -19.73 3.01
CA ILE A 68 -13.76 -20.94 3.81
C ILE A 68 -14.87 -21.94 3.50
N PRO A 69 -14.55 -23.17 3.05
CA PRO A 69 -15.58 -24.17 2.77
C PRO A 69 -16.33 -24.60 4.04
N ALA A 70 -17.65 -24.41 4.08
CA ALA A 70 -18.53 -24.72 5.21
C ALA A 70 -18.91 -26.22 5.31
N HIS A 71 -17.93 -27.13 5.28
CA HIS A 71 -18.19 -28.56 5.41
C HIS A 71 -18.04 -29.02 6.87
N ALA A 72 -19.02 -29.78 7.35
CA ALA A 72 -18.96 -30.42 8.66
C ALA A 72 -17.75 -31.37 8.75
N PRO A 73 -17.02 -31.39 9.88
CA PRO A 73 -15.91 -32.32 10.07
C PRO A 73 -16.41 -33.78 10.03
N SER A 74 -15.76 -34.62 9.23
CA SER A 74 -16.01 -36.07 9.18
C SER A 74 -15.05 -36.80 10.11
N ARG A 75 -15.55 -37.76 10.90
CA ARG A 75 -14.74 -38.56 11.83
C ARG A 75 -13.78 -39.52 11.13
N ASP A 76 -14.05 -39.87 9.87
CA ASP A 76 -13.39 -40.99 9.18
C ASP A 76 -12.21 -40.58 8.28
N THR A 77 -11.98 -39.28 8.09
CA THR A 77 -10.88 -38.76 7.27
C THR A 77 -10.28 -37.50 7.90
N PRO A 78 -9.04 -37.55 8.45
CA PRO A 78 -8.30 -36.34 8.83
C PRO A 78 -8.22 -35.42 7.62
N ARG A 79 -8.84 -34.25 7.72
CA ARG A 79 -8.96 -33.34 6.58
C ARG A 79 -7.64 -32.60 6.40
N ASN A 80 -6.92 -32.92 5.33
CA ASN A 80 -5.81 -32.07 4.88
C ASN A 80 -6.34 -30.65 4.63
N PRO A 81 -5.61 -29.60 5.03
CA PRO A 81 -6.06 -28.23 4.83
C PRO A 81 -6.29 -27.96 3.34
N THR A 82 -7.42 -27.31 3.02
CA THR A 82 -7.73 -26.93 1.64
C THR A 82 -6.75 -25.85 1.15
N ILE A 83 -6.73 -25.58 -0.16
CA ILE A 83 -5.86 -24.51 -0.67
C ILE A 83 -6.28 -23.17 -0.09
N GLU A 84 -7.58 -22.92 -0.01
CA GLU A 84 -8.14 -21.69 0.55
C GLU A 84 -7.69 -21.50 2.00
N GLN A 85 -7.68 -22.57 2.81
CA GLN A 85 -7.14 -22.51 4.18
C GLN A 85 -5.65 -22.18 4.19
N LYS A 86 -4.84 -22.83 3.34
CA LYS A 86 -3.41 -22.51 3.23
C LYS A 86 -3.14 -21.07 2.78
N VAL A 87 -3.94 -20.55 1.85
CA VAL A 87 -3.85 -19.15 1.41
C VAL A 87 -4.18 -18.21 2.58
N ILE A 88 -5.28 -18.49 3.30
CA ILE A 88 -5.67 -17.69 4.48
C ILE A 88 -4.55 -17.69 5.53
N ASP A 89 -3.98 -18.84 5.84
CA ASP A 89 -2.90 -18.97 6.82
C ASP A 89 -1.70 -18.11 6.42
N VAL A 90 -1.26 -18.18 5.16
CA VAL A 90 -0.15 -17.36 4.64
C VAL A 90 -0.47 -15.86 4.67
N LEU A 91 -1.70 -15.45 4.35
CA LEU A 91 -2.11 -14.05 4.41
C LEU A 91 -2.21 -13.53 5.85
N ILE A 92 -2.61 -14.37 6.81
CA ILE A 92 -2.60 -14.02 8.23
C ILE A 92 -1.17 -13.88 8.72
N ASP A 93 -0.28 -14.82 8.38
CA ASP A 93 1.15 -14.71 8.66
C ASP A 93 1.72 -13.40 8.11
N ALA A 94 1.38 -13.03 6.87
CA ALA A 94 1.79 -11.77 6.25
C ALA A 94 1.34 -10.54 7.07
N LEU A 95 0.10 -10.51 7.55
CA LEU A 95 -0.41 -9.43 8.41
C LEU A 95 0.28 -9.38 9.78
N VAL A 96 0.58 -10.54 10.37
CA VAL A 96 1.32 -10.62 11.63
C VAL A 96 2.74 -10.10 11.45
N ASN A 97 3.41 -10.50 10.36
CA ASN A 97 4.76 -10.08 10.02
C ASN A 97 4.81 -8.56 9.82
N ILE A 98 4.01 -8.01 8.92
CA ILE A 98 4.07 -6.57 8.59
C ILE A 98 3.71 -5.67 9.78
N ARG A 99 2.78 -6.11 10.66
CA ARG A 99 2.49 -5.40 11.91
C ARG A 99 3.69 -5.38 12.85
N THR A 100 4.39 -6.51 12.95
CA THR A 100 5.61 -6.65 13.77
C THR A 100 6.74 -5.80 13.18
N GLU A 101 6.88 -5.77 11.86
CA GLU A 101 7.85 -4.95 11.15
C GLU A 101 7.62 -3.45 11.35
N LEU A 102 6.38 -2.97 11.32
CA LEU A 102 6.07 -1.56 11.61
C LEU A 102 6.50 -1.16 13.04
N ALA A 103 6.27 -2.02 14.03
CA ALA A 103 6.75 -1.78 15.41
C ALA A 103 8.28 -1.85 15.51
N PHE A 104 8.90 -2.75 14.73
CA PHE A 104 10.34 -2.87 14.61
C PHE A 104 10.97 -1.62 13.97
N PHE A 105 10.32 -1.00 12.97
CA PHE A 105 10.78 0.26 12.37
C PHE A 105 10.82 1.38 13.39
N GLU A 106 9.75 1.53 14.18
CA GLU A 106 9.66 2.56 15.22
C GLU A 106 10.71 2.35 16.32
N SER A 107 10.88 1.12 16.78
CA SER A 107 11.86 0.79 17.82
C SER A 107 13.30 1.03 17.34
N THR A 108 13.61 0.61 16.12
CA THR A 108 14.95 0.79 15.51
C THR A 108 15.23 2.26 15.22
N ALA A 109 14.22 3.02 14.77
CA ALA A 109 14.36 4.45 14.54
C ALA A 109 14.69 5.21 15.83
N ILE A 110 14.07 4.85 16.96
CA ILE A 110 14.39 5.42 18.27
C ILE A 110 15.83 5.05 18.69
N GLU A 111 16.21 3.78 18.55
CA GLU A 111 17.52 3.27 18.98
C GLU A 111 18.68 3.92 18.21
N TYR A 112 18.53 4.10 16.90
CA TYR A 112 19.61 4.61 16.03
C TYR A 112 19.43 6.08 15.63
N GLY A 113 18.35 6.74 16.05
CA GLY A 113 18.05 8.14 15.72
C GLY A 113 17.73 8.35 14.24
N LEU A 114 16.83 7.55 13.67
CA LEU A 114 16.35 7.66 12.28
C LEU A 114 15.05 8.46 12.24
N ASP A 115 14.87 9.26 11.19
CA ASP A 115 13.67 10.06 10.98
C ASP A 115 12.67 9.33 10.05
N LEU A 116 11.59 8.81 10.63
CA LEU A 116 10.51 8.13 9.89
C LEU A 116 9.59 9.10 9.11
N THR A 117 9.94 10.38 9.02
CA THR A 117 9.28 11.42 8.22
C THR A 117 10.22 12.14 7.25
N ALA A 118 11.44 11.63 7.06
CA ALA A 118 12.42 12.22 6.16
C ALA A 118 11.94 12.22 4.70
N ILE A 119 12.19 13.33 4.00
CA ILE A 119 11.83 13.55 2.58
C ILE A 119 13.11 13.61 1.75
N SER A 120 13.12 13.00 0.56
CA SER A 120 14.26 13.10 -0.37
C SER A 120 14.30 14.48 -1.06
N PRO A 121 15.46 15.16 -1.13
CA PRO A 121 15.62 16.43 -1.83
C PRO A 121 15.30 16.36 -3.33
N ASP A 122 15.51 15.20 -3.96
CA ASP A 122 15.35 15.00 -5.41
C ASP A 122 13.90 15.14 -5.87
N GLU A 123 12.94 14.98 -4.96
CA GLU A 123 11.52 15.08 -5.27
C GLU A 123 11.05 16.53 -5.46
N TYR A 124 11.81 17.51 -4.94
CA TYR A 124 11.45 18.94 -4.97
C TYR A 124 12.53 19.86 -5.58
N GLY A 125 13.73 19.36 -5.86
CA GLY A 125 14.81 20.10 -6.53
C GLY A 125 15.70 20.93 -5.57
N PRO A 126 16.82 21.47 -6.07
CA PRO A 126 17.80 22.15 -5.22
C PRO A 126 17.27 23.51 -4.74
N GLY A 127 16.91 23.59 -3.46
CA GLY A 127 16.44 24.82 -2.80
C GLY A 127 15.74 24.65 -1.45
N PHE A 128 15.47 23.41 -1.02
CA PHE A 128 14.51 23.10 0.06
C PHE A 128 15.12 22.82 1.45
N ALA A 129 16.42 23.01 1.63
CA ALA A 129 17.04 22.83 2.94
C ALA A 129 16.82 24.07 3.84
N GLN A 130 15.58 24.35 4.28
CA GLN A 130 15.39 25.13 5.51
C GLN A 130 14.06 24.86 6.24
N GLU A 131 14.19 24.84 7.56
CA GLU A 131 13.26 24.54 8.64
C GLU A 131 11.81 25.03 8.48
N GLY A 132 10.88 24.16 8.91
CA GLY A 132 9.67 24.61 9.60
C GLY A 132 8.39 24.65 8.77
N LEU A 133 7.82 23.48 8.47
CA LEU A 133 6.42 23.10 8.75
C LEU A 133 6.14 21.73 8.08
N LEU A 134 6.66 20.65 8.67
CA LEU A 134 6.19 19.31 8.30
C LEU A 134 4.84 19.09 8.99
N ALA A 135 3.75 19.37 8.28
CA ALA A 135 2.45 18.88 8.70
C ALA A 135 2.39 17.38 8.40
N THR A 136 2.16 16.57 9.43
CA THR A 136 1.98 15.12 9.27
C THR A 136 0.69 14.88 8.50
N SER A 137 0.80 14.33 7.29
CA SER A 137 -0.38 13.91 6.52
C SER A 137 -1.15 12.89 7.35
N SER A 138 -2.43 13.17 7.61
CA SER A 138 -3.39 12.13 7.96
C SER A 138 -3.35 11.07 6.86
N GLY A 139 -3.37 9.79 7.22
CA GLY A 139 -3.02 8.67 6.35
C GLY A 139 -3.64 8.68 4.95
N ILE A 140 -3.02 7.92 4.04
CA ILE A 140 -3.42 7.75 2.64
C ILE A 140 -4.93 7.47 2.53
N SER A 141 -5.72 8.52 2.27
CA SER A 141 -7.15 8.43 2.05
C SER A 141 -7.38 8.19 0.55
N THR A 142 -7.58 6.92 0.17
CA THR A 142 -7.87 6.52 -1.22
C THR A 142 -9.37 6.53 -1.54
N THR A 143 -10.23 7.02 -0.65
CA THR A 143 -11.62 7.29 -1.03
C THR A 143 -11.64 8.58 -1.84
N GLY A 144 -11.99 8.48 -3.13
CA GLY A 144 -12.15 9.62 -4.02
C GLY A 144 -12.98 10.74 -3.38
N SER A 145 -12.63 11.98 -3.71
CA SER A 145 -13.32 13.18 -3.22
C SER A 145 -14.82 13.13 -3.54
N GLY A 146 -15.61 12.68 -2.58
CA GLY A 146 -17.03 12.97 -2.48
C GLY A 146 -17.22 14.23 -1.65
N SER A 147 -16.78 15.39 -2.16
CA SER A 147 -17.15 16.67 -1.57
C SER A 147 -18.62 16.97 -1.83
N CYS A 148 -19.42 16.94 -0.76
CA CYS A 148 -20.61 17.78 -0.63
C CYS A 148 -20.44 18.60 0.66
N PRO A 149 -20.24 19.93 0.61
CA PRO A 149 -20.26 20.77 1.80
C PRO A 149 -21.71 21.12 2.15
N GLY A 150 -22.14 20.74 3.36
CA GLY A 150 -23.45 21.09 3.90
C GLY A 150 -23.31 21.62 5.32
N SER A 151 -22.93 22.89 5.45
CA SER A 151 -22.91 23.63 6.71
C SER A 151 -24.29 24.22 6.99
N THR A 152 -24.89 23.90 8.13
CA THR A 152 -25.81 24.77 8.92
C THR A 152 -25.93 24.12 10.30
N GLY A 153 -25.25 24.62 11.34
CA GLY A 153 -25.79 25.56 12.34
C GLY A 153 -26.44 24.79 13.51
N ALA A 154 -26.35 25.11 14.79
CA ALA A 154 -25.75 26.17 15.56
C ALA A 154 -25.69 25.69 17.04
N ASN A 155 -24.91 26.40 17.86
CA ASN A 155 -24.76 26.25 19.32
C ASN A 155 -26.07 26.03 20.10
N CYS A 156 -25.96 25.29 21.22
CA CYS A 156 -26.58 25.67 22.47
C CYS A 156 -25.72 25.22 23.67
N ASP A 157 -25.80 26.02 24.72
CA ASP A 157 -24.78 26.30 25.71
C ASP A 157 -24.57 25.27 26.82
N ALA A 158 -23.43 25.46 27.47
CA ALA A 158 -23.04 24.96 28.76
C ALA A 158 -24.13 25.05 29.84
N THR A 159 -24.22 24.03 30.68
CA THR A 159 -24.37 24.17 32.14
C THR A 159 -23.94 22.85 32.81
N GLY A 160 -22.90 22.92 33.65
CA GLY A 160 -22.82 22.09 34.86
C GLY A 160 -23.14 22.98 36.07
N PRO A 161 -22.87 22.57 37.32
CA PRO A 161 -22.62 21.23 37.84
C PRO A 161 -23.44 20.93 39.12
N SER A 162 -23.55 19.66 39.52
CA SER A 162 -23.79 19.15 40.90
C SER A 162 -24.22 17.68 40.79
N GLY A 163 -23.89 16.74 41.67
CA GLY A 163 -23.11 16.72 42.90
C GLY A 163 -23.15 15.27 43.42
N SER A 164 -22.05 14.84 44.03
CA SER A 164 -21.91 13.86 45.12
C SER A 164 -22.92 12.69 45.27
N GLY A 165 -22.39 11.46 45.38
CA GLY A 165 -23.13 10.38 46.03
C GLY A 165 -22.53 8.99 45.88
N SER A 166 -21.43 8.72 46.56
CA SER A 166 -20.91 7.37 46.79
C SER A 166 -21.78 6.62 47.81
N SER A 167 -22.15 5.36 47.58
CA SER A 167 -21.97 4.27 48.56
C SER A 167 -22.41 2.90 48.04
N SER A 168 -21.57 1.94 48.41
CA SER A 168 -21.63 0.49 48.33
C SER A 168 -22.81 -0.17 49.06
N GLY A 169 -23.20 -1.37 48.61
CA GLY A 169 -24.05 -2.27 49.41
C GLY A 169 -24.26 -3.64 48.77
N SER A 170 -23.41 -4.60 49.14
CA SER A 170 -23.47 -6.03 48.83
C SER A 170 -24.66 -6.73 49.51
N GLY A 171 -25.23 -7.77 48.89
CA GLY A 171 -26.22 -8.62 49.56
C GLY A 171 -26.68 -9.81 48.72
N SER A 172 -26.19 -10.99 49.08
CA SER A 172 -26.45 -12.32 48.51
C SER A 172 -27.87 -12.83 48.80
N GLY A 173 -28.43 -13.68 47.93
CA GLY A 173 -29.66 -14.43 48.21
C GLY A 173 -29.95 -15.48 47.14
N SER A 174 -29.94 -16.75 47.56
CA SER A 174 -30.03 -17.98 46.78
C SER A 174 -31.46 -18.55 46.67
N GLY A 175 -31.76 -19.18 45.53
CA GLY A 175 -32.58 -20.41 45.43
C GLY A 175 -34.08 -20.26 45.13
N ALA A 176 -34.52 -20.84 44.01
CA ALA A 176 -35.54 -21.91 43.95
C ALA A 176 -36.07 -22.11 42.51
N GLU A 177 -36.13 -23.37 42.10
CA GLU A 177 -36.75 -23.87 40.87
C GLU A 177 -38.28 -23.91 40.98
N ALA A 178 -39.01 -23.71 39.88
CA ALA A 178 -40.32 -24.34 39.62
C ALA A 178 -40.65 -24.33 38.11
N ARG A 179 -41.25 -25.44 37.66
CA ARG A 179 -41.55 -25.85 36.28
C ARG A 179 -42.92 -25.38 35.77
N ALA A 180 -43.01 -25.32 34.42
CA ALA A 180 -44.19 -25.52 33.54
C ALA A 180 -45.35 -24.49 33.66
N SER A 181 -46.03 -24.03 32.61
CA SER A 181 -46.46 -24.68 31.37
C SER A 181 -46.89 -23.61 30.33
N ASP A 182 -47.15 -24.07 29.12
CA ASP A 182 -48.10 -23.55 28.12
C ASP A 182 -47.60 -22.82 26.87
N GLU A 183 -48.19 -23.32 25.79
CA GLU A 183 -47.95 -23.15 24.37
C GLU A 183 -48.38 -21.77 23.86
N HIS A 184 -47.56 -21.13 23.03
CA HIS A 184 -48.08 -20.49 21.84
C HIS A 184 -47.06 -20.49 20.70
N SER A 185 -47.41 -21.27 19.67
CA SER A 185 -46.84 -21.27 18.34
C SER A 185 -47.05 -19.90 17.68
N THR A 186 -45.98 -19.17 17.39
CA THR A 186 -45.96 -18.17 16.32
C THR A 186 -44.61 -18.20 15.58
N ASN A 187 -44.68 -18.43 14.27
CA ASN A 187 -43.56 -18.32 13.34
C ASN A 187 -42.90 -16.93 13.42
N PRO A 188 -41.58 -16.79 13.62
CA PRO A 188 -40.90 -15.51 13.46
C PRO A 188 -40.43 -15.39 12.01
N ARG A 189 -41.33 -15.06 11.08
CA ARG A 189 -40.95 -14.63 9.73
C ARG A 189 -41.33 -13.20 9.36
N ASP A 190 -41.98 -12.47 10.26
CA ASP A 190 -42.34 -11.08 10.03
C ASP A 190 -41.79 -10.20 11.16
N ASN A 191 -40.52 -9.84 11.09
CA ASN A 191 -39.95 -8.63 11.72
C ASN A 191 -38.46 -8.48 11.34
N LEU A 192 -38.18 -8.11 10.09
CA LEU A 192 -36.87 -7.56 9.71
C LEU A 192 -36.90 -6.93 8.31
N HIS A 193 -37.78 -5.95 8.07
CA HIS A 193 -37.64 -5.03 6.93
C HIS A 193 -38.36 -3.71 7.22
N SER A 194 -37.72 -2.84 7.99
CA SER A 194 -38.15 -1.43 8.16
C SER A 194 -36.98 -0.45 8.09
N LEU A 195 -35.93 -0.79 7.32
CA LEU A 195 -34.84 0.10 6.95
C LEU A 195 -34.53 0.00 5.44
N CYS A 196 -35.53 0.30 4.62
CA CYS A 196 -35.35 0.68 3.21
C CYS A 196 -36.58 1.48 2.79
N GLN A 197 -36.60 2.78 3.10
CA GLN A 197 -37.47 3.70 2.36
C GLN A 197 -36.76 4.05 1.06
N SER A 198 -37.40 3.68 -0.05
CA SER A 198 -36.99 4.02 -1.41
C SER A 198 -36.92 5.54 -1.59
N GLN A 199 -35.72 6.09 -1.76
CA GLN A 199 -35.59 7.46 -2.27
C GLN A 199 -35.55 7.44 -3.79
N GLY A 200 -36.63 7.95 -4.38
CA GLY A 200 -36.61 8.98 -5.42
C GLY A 200 -35.97 8.63 -6.75
N GLU A 201 -36.81 8.37 -7.75
CA GLU A 201 -36.49 8.51 -9.16
C GLU A 201 -36.04 9.96 -9.45
N CYS A 202 -34.78 10.15 -9.85
CA CYS A 202 -34.34 11.42 -10.44
C CYS A 202 -34.79 11.49 -11.90
N GLN A 203 -35.95 12.08 -12.11
CA GLN A 203 -36.41 12.56 -13.42
C GLN A 203 -35.53 13.74 -13.86
N MET A 204 -34.74 13.55 -14.91
CA MET A 204 -33.99 14.63 -15.58
C MET A 204 -34.95 15.46 -16.44
N GLN A 205 -35.04 16.76 -16.19
CA GLN A 205 -35.71 17.72 -17.06
C GLN A 205 -34.81 18.09 -18.24
N ALA A 206 -35.35 17.97 -19.46
CA ALA A 206 -34.74 18.44 -20.69
C ALA A 206 -34.86 19.96 -20.79
N GLY A 207 -33.73 20.65 -20.94
CA GLY A 207 -33.62 22.07 -21.22
C GLY A 207 -32.53 22.31 -22.26
N SER A 208 -32.96 22.70 -23.45
CA SER A 208 -32.18 22.97 -24.65
C SER A 208 -31.36 24.25 -24.56
N GLU A 209 -30.09 24.22 -24.98
CA GLU A 209 -29.47 25.31 -25.74
C GLU A 209 -28.20 24.80 -26.44
N VAL A 210 -28.28 24.75 -27.76
CA VAL A 210 -27.21 24.34 -28.68
C VAL A 210 -26.59 25.61 -29.26
N CYS A 211 -25.35 25.92 -28.90
CA CYS A 211 -24.58 26.97 -29.57
C CYS A 211 -23.84 26.39 -30.77
N ASN A 212 -24.32 26.72 -31.96
CA ASN A 212 -23.73 26.37 -33.25
C ASN A 212 -22.91 27.58 -33.78
N PRO A 213 -21.63 27.43 -34.17
CA PRO A 213 -20.88 28.53 -34.75
C PRO A 213 -21.23 28.67 -36.24
N SER A 214 -21.93 29.75 -36.59
CA SER A 214 -22.23 30.11 -37.98
C SER A 214 -21.12 31.00 -38.54
N THR A 215 -20.47 30.52 -39.59
CA THR A 215 -19.57 31.26 -40.48
C THR A 215 -20.36 32.25 -41.34
N THR A 216 -20.01 33.54 -41.32
CA THR A 216 -20.26 34.45 -42.46
C THR A 216 -19.11 35.45 -42.60
N HIS A 217 -18.48 35.42 -43.77
CA HIS A 217 -17.61 36.45 -44.31
C HIS A 217 -18.47 37.64 -44.74
N GLU A 218 -18.04 38.87 -44.47
CA GLU A 218 -18.27 40.00 -45.36
C GLU A 218 -17.20 41.08 -45.16
N ALA A 219 -16.67 41.59 -46.28
CA ALA A 219 -15.56 42.52 -46.39
C ALA A 219 -16.06 43.95 -46.65
N GLY A 220 -15.40 44.95 -46.07
CA GLY A 220 -15.61 46.36 -46.39
C GLY A 220 -14.69 47.31 -45.61
N ASN A 221 -13.60 47.77 -46.25
CA ASN A 221 -12.74 48.89 -45.83
C ASN A 221 -13.37 50.23 -46.35
N PRO A 222 -12.98 51.49 -45.96
CA PRO A 222 -11.61 51.93 -45.66
C PRO A 222 -11.35 53.00 -44.56
N ALA A 223 -10.12 52.95 -44.05
CA ALA A 223 -9.19 54.05 -43.69
C ALA A 223 -9.58 55.18 -42.72
N ALA A 224 -8.94 55.20 -41.54
CA ALA A 224 -8.56 56.44 -40.84
C ALA A 224 -7.31 56.26 -39.93
N ARG A 225 -6.17 56.75 -40.44
CA ARG A 225 -5.02 57.40 -39.78
C ARG A 225 -4.46 56.79 -38.46
N THR A 226 -3.28 56.20 -38.58
CA THR A 226 -2.29 56.03 -37.51
C THR A 226 -1.58 57.37 -37.22
N PRO A 227 -1.36 57.75 -35.94
CA PRO A 227 -0.22 58.53 -35.54
C PRO A 227 0.89 57.61 -35.01
N ASP A 228 2.11 57.93 -35.40
CA ASP A 228 3.35 57.22 -35.11
C ASP A 228 3.56 56.97 -33.60
N CYS A 229 3.72 55.69 -33.24
CA CYS A 229 4.40 55.29 -32.01
C CYS A 229 5.66 54.50 -32.39
N GLU A 230 6.79 55.04 -31.96
CA GLU A 230 8.15 54.50 -32.03
C GLU A 230 8.22 53.02 -31.59
N PRO A 231 9.07 52.17 -32.19
CA PRO A 231 9.09 50.74 -31.88
C PRO A 231 9.53 50.50 -30.43
N CYS A 232 8.61 49.97 -29.61
CA CYS A 232 8.93 49.44 -28.29
C CYS A 232 10.01 48.34 -28.42
N GLN A 233 11.24 48.67 -28.01
CA GLN A 233 12.28 47.68 -27.80
C GLN A 233 11.87 46.75 -26.63
N PRO A 234 12.15 45.44 -26.72
CA PRO A 234 11.90 44.52 -25.61
C PRO A 234 13.01 44.68 -24.57
N SER A 235 12.86 45.66 -23.68
CA SER A 235 13.68 45.78 -22.48
C SER A 235 12.98 45.12 -21.29
N ARG A 236 13.75 44.28 -20.59
CA ARG A 236 13.52 43.66 -19.27
C ARG A 236 12.96 42.24 -19.30
N SER A 237 13.91 41.33 -19.10
CA SER A 237 13.77 40.09 -18.34
C SER A 237 12.67 40.18 -17.29
N ALA A 238 11.50 39.62 -17.60
CA ALA A 238 10.57 39.18 -16.57
C ALA A 238 11.28 38.04 -15.84
N SER A 239 11.74 38.30 -14.61
CA SER A 239 12.02 37.21 -13.68
C SER A 239 10.74 36.37 -13.61
N ALA A 240 10.82 35.10 -13.99
CA ALA A 240 9.73 34.16 -13.78
C ALA A 240 9.25 34.32 -12.33
N ALA A 241 7.94 34.48 -12.14
CA ALA A 241 7.36 34.46 -10.80
C ALA A 241 7.90 33.22 -10.07
N PRO A 242 8.24 33.31 -8.77
CA PRO A 242 8.60 32.11 -8.01
C PRO A 242 7.48 31.09 -8.23
N VAL A 243 7.83 29.89 -8.65
CA VAL A 243 6.87 28.78 -8.72
C VAL A 243 6.21 28.73 -7.36
N GLU A 244 4.88 28.90 -7.31
CA GLU A 244 4.11 28.86 -6.08
C GLU A 244 4.20 27.42 -5.54
N GLN A 245 5.24 27.17 -4.75
CA GLN A 245 5.51 25.90 -4.13
C GLN A 245 4.56 25.80 -2.95
N GLY A 246 3.48 25.05 -3.12
CA GLY A 246 2.54 24.74 -2.06
C GLY A 246 3.23 24.08 -0.85
N PRO A 247 2.55 23.99 0.29
CA PRO A 247 3.12 23.43 1.51
C PRO A 247 3.67 22.01 1.30
N VAL A 248 4.87 21.75 1.83
CA VAL A 248 5.53 20.45 1.74
C VAL A 248 5.00 19.55 2.85
N TYR A 249 4.34 18.45 2.46
CA TYR A 249 3.84 17.44 3.38
C TYR A 249 4.66 16.16 3.23
N PHE A 250 4.93 15.48 4.35
CA PHE A 250 5.42 14.11 4.29
C PHE A 250 4.35 13.22 3.65
N ALA A 251 4.67 12.67 2.48
CA ALA A 251 3.76 11.86 1.69
C ALA A 251 4.53 10.77 0.92
N ALA A 252 3.78 9.82 0.36
CA ALA A 252 4.34 8.82 -0.52
C ALA A 252 4.90 9.50 -1.77
N ASN A 253 6.18 9.24 -2.03
CA ASN A 253 6.85 9.68 -3.25
C ASN A 253 6.22 9.01 -4.48
N ARG A 254 6.61 9.44 -5.69
CA ARG A 254 6.02 8.89 -6.92
C ARG A 254 6.11 7.37 -7.04
N ILE A 255 7.23 6.77 -6.63
CA ILE A 255 7.44 5.32 -6.73
C ILE A 255 6.64 4.59 -5.65
N THR A 256 6.70 5.06 -4.40
CA THR A 256 5.90 4.54 -3.28
C THR A 256 4.41 4.60 -3.61
N ARG A 257 3.94 5.72 -4.21
CA ARG A 257 2.55 5.86 -4.67
C ARG A 257 2.19 4.86 -5.74
N ALA A 258 3.04 4.69 -6.76
CA ALA A 258 2.81 3.67 -7.79
C ALA A 258 2.76 2.25 -7.20
N TYR A 259 3.54 1.98 -6.15
CA TYR A 259 3.49 0.72 -5.40
C TYR A 259 2.16 0.54 -4.66
N ILE A 260 1.70 1.57 -3.95
CA ILE A 260 0.41 1.59 -3.27
C ILE A 260 -0.73 1.36 -4.27
N ASP A 261 -0.70 2.03 -5.43
CA ASP A 261 -1.72 1.90 -6.46
C ASP A 261 -1.73 0.50 -7.07
N MET A 262 -0.55 -0.10 -7.30
CA MET A 262 -0.43 -1.49 -7.75
C MET A 262 -1.07 -2.46 -6.73
N PHE A 263 -0.82 -2.27 -5.45
CA PHE A 263 -1.44 -3.04 -4.37
C PHE A 263 -2.96 -2.90 -4.34
N MET A 264 -3.49 -1.68 -4.45
CA MET A 264 -4.93 -1.47 -4.51
C MET A 264 -5.54 -2.12 -5.77
N SER A 265 -4.83 -2.07 -6.89
CA SER A 265 -5.27 -2.69 -8.15
C SER A 265 -5.29 -4.21 -8.07
N ALA A 266 -4.20 -4.84 -7.62
CA ALA A 266 -4.09 -6.29 -7.46
C ALA A 266 -5.06 -6.85 -6.41
N GLY A 267 -5.35 -6.07 -5.37
CA GLY A 267 -6.36 -6.37 -4.36
C GLY A 267 -7.80 -6.19 -4.85
N SER A 268 -8.03 -5.45 -5.94
CA SER A 268 -9.38 -5.05 -6.36
C SER A 268 -10.30 -6.24 -6.68
N PRO A 269 -11.63 -6.09 -6.57
CA PRO A 269 -12.59 -7.17 -6.87
C PRO A 269 -12.53 -7.70 -8.31
N GLY A 270 -12.00 -6.92 -9.25
CA GLY A 270 -11.86 -7.32 -10.66
C GLY A 270 -10.65 -8.18 -10.97
N VAL A 271 -9.72 -8.34 -10.02
CA VAL A 271 -8.48 -9.12 -10.17
C VAL A 271 -8.61 -10.44 -9.41
N SER A 272 -8.09 -11.54 -9.94
CA SER A 272 -8.22 -12.85 -9.29
C SER A 272 -7.38 -12.95 -8.01
N ALA A 273 -7.62 -13.99 -7.21
CA ALA A 273 -6.81 -14.25 -6.02
C ALA A 273 -5.38 -14.69 -6.40
N GLU A 274 -5.24 -15.51 -7.45
CA GLU A 274 -3.94 -15.97 -7.98
C GLU A 274 -3.05 -14.79 -8.39
N GLU A 275 -3.61 -13.80 -9.09
CA GLU A 275 -2.90 -12.58 -9.47
C GLU A 275 -2.42 -11.79 -8.25
N GLY A 276 -3.28 -11.64 -7.24
CA GLY A 276 -2.93 -10.99 -5.97
C GLY A 276 -1.84 -11.73 -5.19
N ILE A 277 -1.93 -13.06 -5.09
CA ILE A 277 -0.88 -13.87 -4.45
C ILE A 277 0.42 -13.83 -5.25
N ALA A 278 0.36 -13.70 -6.58
CA ALA A 278 1.55 -13.50 -7.41
C ALA A 278 2.24 -12.17 -7.11
N VAL A 279 1.49 -11.08 -6.92
CA VAL A 279 2.05 -9.78 -6.49
C VAL A 279 2.71 -9.90 -5.11
N LEU A 280 2.01 -10.50 -4.14
CA LEU A 280 2.55 -10.74 -2.79
C LEU A 280 3.86 -11.54 -2.85
N TRP A 281 3.87 -12.68 -3.53
CA TRP A 281 5.09 -13.48 -3.64
C TRP A 281 6.22 -12.72 -4.35
N ALA A 282 5.90 -11.98 -5.41
CA ALA A 282 6.88 -11.24 -6.21
C ALA A 282 7.57 -10.14 -5.39
N THR A 283 6.84 -9.39 -4.57
CA THR A 283 7.43 -8.36 -3.70
C THR A 283 8.35 -9.00 -2.66
N GLU A 284 7.90 -10.06 -2.00
CA GLU A 284 8.64 -10.75 -0.94
C GLU A 284 9.92 -11.40 -1.46
N VAL A 285 9.87 -12.04 -2.64
CA VAL A 285 11.06 -12.68 -3.23
C VAL A 285 12.08 -11.65 -3.74
N CYS A 286 11.62 -10.49 -4.22
CA CYS A 286 12.53 -9.39 -4.59
C CYS A 286 13.23 -8.84 -3.35
N TYR A 287 12.47 -8.60 -2.28
CA TYR A 287 13.00 -8.09 -1.01
C TYR A 287 14.00 -9.06 -0.37
N LEU A 288 13.68 -10.36 -0.29
CA LEU A 288 14.59 -11.40 0.20
C LEU A 288 15.90 -11.43 -0.60
N ARG A 289 15.83 -11.34 -1.93
CA ARG A 289 17.02 -11.36 -2.80
C ARG A 289 17.87 -10.10 -2.60
N ALA A 290 17.22 -8.94 -2.50
CA ALA A 290 17.87 -7.65 -2.26
C ALA A 290 18.67 -7.66 -0.94
N TRP A 291 18.05 -8.10 0.15
CA TRP A 291 18.70 -8.13 1.46
C TRP A 291 19.75 -9.22 1.58
N ARG A 292 19.61 -10.34 0.86
CA ARG A 292 20.68 -11.34 0.73
C ARG A 292 21.88 -10.82 -0.03
N TYR A 293 21.66 -10.01 -1.06
CA TYR A 293 22.74 -9.33 -1.76
C TYR A 293 23.48 -8.37 -0.81
N ALA A 294 22.77 -7.54 -0.05
CA ALA A 294 23.37 -6.67 0.97
C ALA A 294 24.16 -7.48 2.03
N ALA A 295 23.58 -8.56 2.56
CA ALA A 295 24.22 -9.45 3.54
C ALA A 295 25.54 -10.07 3.05
N SER A 296 25.71 -10.23 1.72
CA SER A 296 26.94 -10.79 1.14
C SER A 296 28.18 -9.90 1.37
N TYR A 297 28.00 -8.59 1.55
CA TYR A 297 29.08 -7.65 1.83
C TYR A 297 29.56 -7.72 3.29
N GLY A 298 28.64 -7.91 4.23
CA GLY A 298 28.98 -8.08 5.65
C GLY A 298 29.90 -9.29 5.88
N LYS A 299 29.65 -10.40 5.18
CA LYS A 299 30.51 -11.60 5.23
C LYS A 299 31.93 -11.32 4.71
N ARG A 300 32.05 -10.56 3.61
CA ARG A 300 33.33 -10.17 3.02
C ARG A 300 34.14 -9.27 3.96
N LYS A 301 33.50 -8.27 4.55
CA LYS A 301 34.14 -7.34 5.50
C LYS A 301 34.58 -8.04 6.78
N ALA A 302 33.79 -9.00 7.28
CA ALA A 302 34.18 -9.84 8.42
C ALA A 302 35.43 -10.69 8.13
N GLN A 303 35.58 -11.21 6.90
CA GLN A 303 36.78 -11.92 6.45
C GLN A 303 38.01 -11.00 6.33
N GLU A 304 37.80 -9.72 6.00
CA GLU A 304 38.87 -8.72 5.86
C GLU A 304 39.33 -8.10 7.20
N GLY A 305 38.68 -8.44 8.32
CA GLY A 305 39.10 -8.03 9.66
C GLY A 305 38.94 -6.54 9.99
N LYS A 306 38.32 -5.74 9.11
CA LYS A 306 38.07 -4.30 9.32
C LYS A 306 36.68 -4.07 9.94
N ARG A 307 36.63 -3.74 11.23
CA ARG A 307 35.43 -3.21 11.88
C ARG A 307 35.49 -1.69 11.93
N ASP A 308 35.19 -1.06 10.80
CA ASP A 308 34.84 0.37 10.81
C ASP A 308 33.42 0.57 11.34
N VAL A 309 33.21 1.72 12.00
CA VAL A 309 31.90 2.17 12.44
C VAL A 309 31.03 2.44 11.22
N ASP A 310 29.79 1.98 11.24
CA ASP A 310 28.88 2.18 10.12
C ASP A 310 28.35 3.61 10.08
N ALA A 311 28.21 4.13 8.86
CA ALA A 311 27.70 5.48 8.64
C ALA A 311 26.25 5.67 9.12
N ASP A 312 25.48 4.58 9.26
CA ASP A 312 24.14 4.57 9.84
C ASP A 312 24.12 4.23 11.34
N GLY A 313 25.29 4.06 11.96
CA GLY A 313 25.43 3.63 13.35
C GLY A 313 25.20 2.14 13.59
N GLY A 314 25.03 1.32 12.55
CA GLY A 314 24.88 -0.13 12.62
C GLY A 314 23.45 -0.62 12.36
N ALA A 315 22.47 0.28 12.22
CA ALA A 315 21.05 -0.05 12.07
C ALA A 315 20.80 -1.12 11.00
N LEU A 316 21.40 -0.97 9.82
CA LEU A 316 21.25 -1.92 8.73
C LEU A 316 21.88 -3.27 9.03
N ARG A 317 23.16 -3.31 9.42
CA ARG A 317 23.87 -4.59 9.58
C ARG A 317 23.47 -5.35 10.85
N GLU A 318 23.06 -4.64 11.89
CA GLU A 318 22.70 -5.24 13.18
C GLU A 318 21.21 -5.61 13.26
N LYS A 319 20.33 -4.88 12.57
CA LYS A 319 18.87 -5.05 12.69
C LYS A 319 18.22 -5.46 11.37
N PHE A 320 18.25 -4.59 10.36
CA PHE A 320 17.44 -4.76 9.14
C PHE A 320 17.92 -5.92 8.24
N ILE A 321 19.21 -5.96 7.90
CA ILE A 321 19.78 -6.99 7.01
C ILE A 321 19.58 -8.39 7.60
N PRO A 322 19.88 -8.68 8.88
CA PRO A 322 19.63 -10.01 9.45
C PRO A 322 18.14 -10.39 9.44
N ASN A 323 17.23 -9.44 9.65
CA ASN A 323 15.79 -9.69 9.65
C ASN A 323 15.31 -10.23 8.29
N TRP A 324 15.59 -9.49 7.21
CA TRP A 324 15.09 -9.79 5.87
C TRP A 324 15.98 -10.71 5.03
N SER A 325 17.13 -11.12 5.55
CA SER A 325 17.94 -12.19 4.95
C SER A 325 17.88 -13.51 5.73
N SER A 326 17.06 -13.56 6.79
CA SER A 326 16.91 -14.72 7.67
C SER A 326 16.32 -15.94 6.96
N GLY A 327 16.57 -17.12 7.54
CA GLY A 327 15.93 -18.36 7.09
C GLY A 327 14.43 -18.40 7.40
N GLU A 328 13.98 -17.69 8.44
CA GLU A 328 12.56 -17.56 8.77
C GLU A 328 11.81 -16.79 7.68
N PHE A 329 12.35 -15.64 7.26
CA PHE A 329 11.80 -14.84 6.17
C PHE A 329 11.80 -15.61 4.85
N GLU A 330 12.90 -16.29 4.50
CA GLU A 330 12.92 -17.20 3.34
C GLU A 330 11.83 -18.29 3.43
N GLY A 331 11.67 -18.91 4.60
CA GLY A 331 10.62 -19.89 4.83
C GLY A 331 9.22 -19.33 4.58
N PHE A 332 8.97 -18.08 4.97
CA PHE A 332 7.72 -17.37 4.66
C PHE A 332 7.56 -17.13 3.16
N VAL A 333 8.58 -16.58 2.48
CA VAL A 333 8.55 -16.33 1.02
C VAL A 333 8.27 -17.63 0.24
N ASN A 334 8.91 -18.73 0.63
CA ASN A 334 8.70 -20.05 0.02
C ASN A 334 7.26 -20.54 0.21
N ARG A 335 6.66 -20.37 1.40
CA ARG A 335 5.25 -20.74 1.63
C ARG A 335 4.28 -19.99 0.72
N ILE A 336 4.51 -18.69 0.47
CA ILE A 336 3.68 -17.93 -0.47
C ILE A 336 3.82 -18.53 -1.88
N GLY A 337 5.06 -18.82 -2.31
CA GLY A 337 5.33 -19.42 -3.62
C GLY A 337 4.70 -20.79 -3.80
N ASP A 338 4.80 -21.67 -2.81
CA ASP A 338 4.18 -23.00 -2.80
C ASP A 338 2.66 -22.91 -2.95
N VAL A 339 2.03 -21.98 -2.24
CA VAL A 339 0.58 -21.75 -2.33
C VAL A 339 0.19 -21.24 -3.71
N LEU A 340 0.94 -20.29 -4.27
CA LEU A 340 0.71 -19.77 -5.61
C LEU A 340 0.78 -20.87 -6.68
N ASP A 341 1.82 -21.69 -6.62
CA ASP A 341 2.00 -22.82 -7.54
C ASP A 341 0.88 -23.86 -7.40
N LEU A 342 0.41 -24.10 -6.17
CA LEU A 342 -0.74 -24.98 -5.91
C LEU A 342 -2.04 -24.40 -6.48
N MET A 343 -2.29 -23.10 -6.34
CA MET A 343 -3.48 -22.44 -6.88
C MET A 343 -3.53 -22.55 -8.40
N VAL A 344 -2.45 -22.17 -9.09
CA VAL A 344 -2.39 -22.23 -10.55
C VAL A 344 -2.37 -23.68 -11.06
N GLY A 345 -1.74 -24.60 -10.33
CA GLY A 345 -1.75 -26.03 -10.66
C GLY A 345 -3.13 -26.69 -10.59
N LYS A 346 -4.11 -26.08 -9.91
CA LYS A 346 -5.50 -26.57 -9.86
C LYS A 346 -6.40 -26.03 -10.97
N ILE A 347 -5.95 -25.05 -11.75
CA ILE A 347 -6.72 -24.53 -12.87
C ILE A 347 -6.94 -25.66 -13.89
N LYS A 348 -8.19 -25.84 -14.31
CA LYS A 348 -8.56 -26.84 -15.32
C LYS A 348 -8.53 -26.19 -16.69
N GLY A 349 -7.93 -26.89 -17.65
CA GLY A 349 -7.81 -26.42 -19.03
C GLY A 349 -6.46 -25.75 -19.28
N VAL A 350 -5.87 -26.04 -20.46
CA VAL A 350 -4.52 -25.59 -20.81
C VAL A 350 -4.55 -24.09 -21.13
N GLU A 351 -5.57 -23.64 -21.86
CA GLU A 351 -5.72 -22.25 -22.27
C GLU A 351 -5.94 -21.33 -21.07
N GLU A 352 -6.82 -21.71 -20.14
CA GLU A 352 -7.08 -20.98 -18.90
C GLU A 352 -5.84 -20.90 -18.02
N THR A 353 -5.06 -22.00 -17.94
CA THR A 353 -3.80 -22.03 -17.20
C THR A 353 -2.78 -21.08 -17.82
N GLU A 354 -2.57 -21.13 -19.14
CA GLU A 354 -1.64 -20.24 -19.84
C GLU A 354 -2.06 -18.77 -19.74
N MET A 355 -3.36 -18.48 -19.83
CA MET A 355 -3.89 -17.13 -19.62
C MET A 355 -3.59 -16.63 -18.20
N MET A 356 -3.79 -17.46 -17.17
CA MET A 356 -3.45 -17.09 -15.80
C MET A 356 -1.95 -16.85 -15.64
N ARG A 357 -1.10 -17.72 -16.20
CA ARG A 357 0.36 -17.52 -16.19
C ARG A 357 0.74 -16.20 -16.84
N ALA A 358 0.16 -15.87 -17.99
CA ALA A 358 0.41 -14.59 -18.67
C ALA A 358 0.01 -13.38 -17.82
N LYS A 359 -1.13 -13.43 -17.13
CA LYS A 359 -1.55 -12.36 -16.20
C LYS A 359 -0.57 -12.20 -15.05
N CYS A 360 -0.19 -13.30 -14.38
CA CYS A 360 0.81 -13.27 -13.31
C CYS A 360 2.17 -12.74 -13.80
N LEU A 361 2.54 -12.99 -15.06
CA LEU A 361 3.77 -12.45 -15.65
C LEU A 361 3.73 -10.93 -15.81
N GLU A 362 2.59 -10.35 -16.18
CA GLU A 362 2.46 -8.89 -16.27
C GLU A 362 2.58 -8.23 -14.87
N TRP A 363 1.96 -8.84 -13.86
CA TRP A 363 2.16 -8.42 -12.47
C TRP A 363 3.62 -8.52 -12.02
N TRP A 364 4.27 -9.64 -12.32
CA TRP A 364 5.69 -9.86 -12.03
C TRP A 364 6.57 -8.77 -12.66
N LYS A 365 6.36 -8.44 -13.94
CA LYS A 365 7.09 -7.38 -14.62
C LYS A 365 6.89 -6.02 -13.94
N GLN A 366 5.65 -5.72 -13.54
CA GLN A 366 5.32 -4.47 -12.85
C GLN A 366 6.03 -4.38 -11.50
N VAL A 367 6.02 -5.46 -10.71
CA VAL A 367 6.72 -5.54 -9.41
C VAL A 367 8.22 -5.31 -9.60
N VAL A 368 8.86 -6.07 -10.50
CA VAL A 368 10.30 -5.94 -10.73
C VAL A 368 10.68 -4.53 -11.22
N TRP A 369 9.82 -3.90 -12.03
CA TRP A 369 10.05 -2.53 -12.49
C TRP A 369 9.98 -1.50 -11.34
N LEU A 370 9.04 -1.68 -10.41
CA LEU A 370 8.91 -0.83 -9.22
C LEU A 370 10.06 -1.06 -8.24
N GLU A 371 10.41 -2.31 -7.96
CA GLU A 371 11.54 -2.68 -7.08
C GLU A 371 12.85 -2.04 -7.52
N GLU A 372 13.14 -2.02 -8.82
CA GLU A 372 14.33 -1.35 -9.37
C GLU A 372 14.38 0.15 -9.06
N ARG A 373 13.22 0.81 -8.94
CA ARG A 373 13.09 2.26 -8.73
C ARG A 373 12.82 2.65 -7.29
N PHE A 374 12.53 1.68 -6.43
CA PHE A 374 12.18 1.90 -5.05
C PHE A 374 13.40 2.32 -4.21
N TRP A 375 14.57 1.79 -4.57
CA TRP A 375 15.83 2.16 -3.93
C TRP A 375 16.23 3.60 -4.26
N PRO A 376 16.68 4.40 -3.27
CA PRO A 376 17.22 5.73 -3.53
C PRO A 376 18.38 5.70 -4.52
N ALA A 377 18.46 6.73 -5.37
CA ALA A 377 19.64 6.97 -6.18
C ALA A 377 20.86 7.15 -5.27
N MET A 378 22.01 6.62 -5.71
CA MET A 378 23.28 6.76 -5.01
C MET A 378 24.23 7.50 -5.95
N ASP A 379 24.80 8.62 -5.49
CA ASP A 379 25.77 9.42 -6.22
C ASP A 379 27.18 8.80 -6.26
#